data_AF-A0A842VQB1-F1
#
_entry.id   AF-A0A842VQB1-F1
#
_cell.length_a   1.000
_cell.length_b   1.000
_cell.length_c   1.000
_cell.angle_alpha   90.00
_cell.angle_beta   90.00
_cell.angle_gamma   90.00
#
_symmetry.space_group_name_H-M   'P 1'
#
loop_
_entity.id
_entity.type
_entity.pdbx_description
1 polymer ?
#
loop_
_entity_poly.entity_id
_entity_poly.type
_entity_poly.pdbx_seq_one_letter_code
_entity_poly.pdbx_strand_id
1 'polypeptide(L)'
;MRNLISPDKIRKDFLEGRLTLSDAGILLLTLIEKSDDVAIREKAINLLSTFKLHSSKIFKTLENCLLSDESAIIRAAAARIIMKDFINEGMESLKWALKHDDSVLMVKTLRDLKLIIEE
;
A
#
# COMPACT_ATOMS: atom_id res chain seq x y z
N MET A 1 17.19 -21.65 10.04
CA MET A 1 16.05 -20.81 10.46
C MET A 1 16.28 -19.39 9.96
N ARG A 2 15.74 -19.02 8.80
CA ARG A 2 15.73 -17.61 8.41
C ARG A 2 14.64 -16.95 9.26
N ASN A 3 15.00 -15.94 10.05
CA ASN A 3 14.00 -15.07 10.68
C ASN A 3 13.17 -14.45 9.56
N LEU A 4 12.04 -15.07 9.22
CA LEU A 4 11.11 -14.54 8.23
C LEU A 4 10.58 -13.23 8.81
N ILE A 5 11.12 -12.11 8.34
CA ILE A 5 10.56 -10.80 8.60
C ILE A 5 9.11 -10.86 8.11
N SER A 6 8.16 -10.67 9.03
CA SER A 6 6.74 -10.65 8.72
C SER A 6 6.14 -9.31 9.16
N PRO A 7 5.03 -8.87 8.55
CA PRO A 7 4.35 -7.64 8.97
C PRO A 7 4.01 -7.65 10.46
N ASP A 8 3.61 -8.81 11.00
CA ASP A 8 3.33 -8.97 12.43
C ASP A 8 4.56 -8.80 13.31
N LYS A 9 5.69 -9.36 12.89
CA LYS A 9 6.95 -9.22 13.63
C LYS A 9 7.41 -7.77 13.63
N ILE A 10 7.34 -7.09 12.48
CA ILE A 10 7.67 -5.66 12.37
C ILE A 10 6.78 -4.83 13.30
N ARG A 11 5.45 -5.07 13.26
CA ARG A 11 4.51 -4.36 14.13
C ARG A 11 4.82 -4.59 15.61
N LYS A 12 5.02 -5.85 15.98
CA LYS A 12 5.36 -6.23 17.35
C LYS A 12 6.65 -5.54 17.82
N ASP A 13 7.71 -5.60 17.02
CA ASP A 13 9.00 -4.99 17.35
C ASP A 13 8.93 -3.46 17.44
N PHE A 14 8.14 -2.81 16.57
CA PHE A 14 7.92 -1.37 16.64
C PHE A 14 7.18 -0.98 17.94
N LEU A 15 6.08 -1.67 18.27
CA LEU A 15 5.30 -1.40 19.48
C LEU A 15 6.08 -1.63 20.78
N GLU A 16 7.04 -2.57 20.78
CA GLU A 16 7.92 -2.85 21.90
C GLU A 16 9.20 -1.98 21.90
N GLY A 17 9.29 -0.99 20.99
CA GLY A 17 10.43 -0.06 20.92
C GLY A 17 11.74 -0.67 20.43
N ARG A 18 11.70 -1.88 19.84
CA ARG A 18 12.86 -2.59 19.27
C ARG A 18 13.17 -2.18 17.83
N LEU A 19 12.23 -1.53 17.15
CA LEU A 19 12.42 -0.92 15.84
C LEU A 19 12.03 0.55 15.91
N THR A 20 12.80 1.40 15.23
CA THR A 20 12.38 2.78 14.99
C THR A 20 11.29 2.82 13.92
N LEU A 21 10.58 3.95 13.84
CA LEU A 21 9.57 4.19 12.79
C LEU A 21 10.20 4.10 11.38
N SER A 22 11.43 4.63 11.24
CA SER A 22 12.19 4.58 9.98
C SER A 22 12.54 3.14 9.59
N ASP A 23 13.07 2.35 10.54
CA ASP A 23 13.45 0.95 10.27
C ASP A 23 12.22 0.10 9.93
N ALA A 24 11.11 0.30 10.64
CA ALA A 24 9.85 -0.34 10.33
C ALA A 24 9.39 -0.01 8.90
N GLY A 25 9.48 1.25 8.48
CA GLY A 25 9.18 1.67 7.12
C GLY A 25 10.03 0.96 6.06
N ILE A 26 11.35 0.88 6.26
CA ILE A 26 12.26 0.19 5.33
C ILE A 26 11.92 -1.29 5.21
N LEU A 27 11.63 -1.96 6.33
CA LEU A 27 11.28 -3.38 6.35
C LEU A 27 9.93 -3.63 5.65
N LEU A 28 8.93 -2.78 5.90
CA LEU A 28 7.63 -2.87 5.23
C LEU A 28 7.76 -2.68 3.72
N LEU A 29 8.50 -1.67 3.26
CA LEU A 29 8.76 -1.46 1.83
C LEU A 29 9.44 -2.68 1.19
N THR A 30 10.41 -3.28 1.88
CA THR A 30 11.10 -4.48 1.40
C THR A 30 10.11 -5.65 1.23
N LEU A 31 9.19 -5.84 2.18
CA LEU A 31 8.15 -6.89 2.05
C LEU A 31 7.22 -6.64 0.86
N ILE A 32 6.84 -5.39 0.62
CA ILE A 32 5.98 -5.01 -0.51
C ILE A 32 6.68 -5.30 -1.84
N GLU A 33 7.96 -4.94 -1.97
CA GLU A 33 8.68 -5.04 -3.23
C GLU A 33 9.20 -6.45 -3.56
N LYS A 34 9.36 -7.33 -2.56
CA LYS A 34 10.09 -8.60 -2.71
C LYS A 34 9.31 -9.85 -2.31
N SER A 35 8.16 -9.71 -1.66
CA SER A 35 7.38 -10.89 -1.26
C SER A 35 6.47 -11.36 -2.39
N ASP A 36 6.54 -12.65 -2.72
CA ASP A 36 5.59 -13.28 -3.64
C ASP A 36 4.21 -13.53 -2.99
N ASP A 37 4.11 -13.40 -1.66
CA ASP A 37 2.89 -13.64 -0.90
C ASP A 37 2.02 -12.38 -0.84
N VAL A 38 0.84 -12.45 -1.46
CA VAL A 38 -0.15 -11.36 -1.51
C VAL A 38 -0.58 -10.92 -0.11
N ALA A 39 -0.78 -11.84 0.84
CA ALA A 39 -1.20 -11.50 2.19
C ALA A 39 -0.10 -10.77 2.96
N ILE A 40 1.17 -11.13 2.75
CA ILE A 40 2.31 -10.39 3.30
C ILE A 40 2.37 -8.97 2.74
N ARG A 41 2.29 -8.82 1.41
CA ARG A 41 2.31 -7.50 0.75
C ARG A 41 1.15 -6.62 1.21
N GLU A 42 -0.08 -7.14 1.20
CA GLU A 42 -1.28 -6.38 1.63
C GLU A 42 -1.15 -5.89 3.07
N LYS A 43 -0.73 -6.78 3.98
CA LYS A 43 -0.58 -6.42 5.38
C LYS A 43 0.54 -5.41 5.61
N ALA A 44 1.64 -5.51 4.84
CA ALA A 44 2.71 -4.51 4.88
C ALA A 44 2.21 -3.13 4.41
N ILE A 45 1.45 -3.08 3.31
CA ILE A 45 0.79 -1.87 2.80
C ILE A 45 -0.09 -1.24 3.89
N ASN A 46 -0.98 -2.00 4.52
CA ASN A 46 -1.86 -1.51 5.58
C ASN A 46 -1.10 -0.96 6.81
N LEU A 47 0.06 -1.55 7.15
CA LEU A 47 0.89 -1.05 8.24
C LEU A 47 1.56 0.28 7.93
N LEU A 48 1.90 0.58 6.67
CA LEU A 48 2.44 1.90 6.28
C LEU A 48 1.48 3.03 6.68
N SER A 49 0.18 2.87 6.37
CA SER A 49 -0.86 3.83 6.77
C SER A 49 -1.06 3.87 8.29
N THR A 50 -1.06 2.70 8.95
CA THR A 50 -1.21 2.61 10.42
C THR A 50 -0.11 3.35 11.15
N PHE A 51 1.13 3.27 10.66
CA PHE A 51 2.28 3.97 11.22
C PHE A 51 2.40 5.43 10.77
N LYS A 52 1.44 5.92 9.96
CA LYS A 52 1.43 7.29 9.41
C LYS A 52 2.74 7.64 8.71
N LEU A 53 3.30 6.66 8.01
CA LEU A 53 4.55 6.82 7.29
C LEU A 53 4.28 7.53 5.97
N HIS A 54 4.56 8.84 5.92
CA HIS A 54 4.39 9.66 4.73
C HIS A 54 5.76 10.09 4.19
N SER A 55 6.13 9.58 3.02
CA SER A 55 7.32 10.02 2.29
C SER A 55 7.12 9.78 0.79
N SER A 56 7.87 10.52 -0.02
CA SER A 56 7.86 10.34 -1.48
C SER A 56 8.27 8.92 -1.90
N LYS A 57 9.12 8.25 -1.12
CA LYS A 57 9.49 6.85 -1.36
C LYS A 57 8.30 5.92 -1.15
N ILE A 58 7.52 6.13 -0.08
CA ILE A 58 6.33 5.33 0.21
C ILE A 58 5.27 5.55 -0.85
N PHE A 59 5.02 6.81 -1.22
CA PHE A 59 4.10 7.13 -2.31
C PHE A 59 4.49 6.39 -3.59
N LYS A 60 5.76 6.48 -4.03
CA LYS A 60 6.24 5.79 -5.24
C LYS A 60 6.07 4.27 -5.17
N THR A 61 6.33 3.65 -4.03
CA THR A 61 6.11 2.20 -3.88
C THR A 61 4.62 1.87 -3.96
N LEU A 62 3.74 2.64 -3.32
CA LEU A 62 2.29 2.46 -3.41
C LEU A 62 1.76 2.72 -4.82
N GLU A 63 2.28 3.72 -5.51
CA GLU A 63 1.93 4.04 -6.90
C GLU A 63 2.31 2.89 -7.84
N ASN A 64 3.52 2.34 -7.70
CA ASN A 64 3.89 1.13 -8.43
C ASN A 64 2.94 -0.03 -8.12
N CYS A 65 2.60 -0.25 -6.85
CA CYS A 65 1.62 -1.26 -6.48
C CYS A 65 0.26 -1.02 -7.13
N LEU A 66 -0.22 0.22 -7.21
CA LEU A 66 -1.48 0.59 -7.84
C LEU A 66 -1.47 0.29 -9.35
N LEU A 67 -0.38 0.65 -10.03
CA LEU A 67 -0.34 0.67 -11.49
C LEU A 67 0.12 -0.66 -12.11
N SER A 68 0.90 -1.47 -11.39
CA SER A 68 1.58 -2.63 -12.00
C SER A 68 1.60 -3.92 -11.16
N ASP A 69 1.11 -3.95 -9.92
CA ASP A 69 1.05 -5.23 -9.18
C ASP A 69 0.07 -6.20 -9.85
N GLU A 70 0.51 -7.43 -10.06
CA GLU A 70 -0.30 -8.48 -10.71
C GLU A 70 -1.57 -8.80 -9.91
N SER A 71 -1.52 -8.64 -8.58
CA SER A 71 -2.64 -8.91 -7.70
C SER A 71 -3.55 -7.70 -7.57
N ALA A 72 -4.80 -7.85 -8.01
CA ALA A 72 -5.84 -6.85 -7.80
C ALA A 72 -6.09 -6.52 -6.32
N ILE A 73 -5.80 -7.44 -5.40
CA ILE A 73 -5.88 -7.19 -3.95
C ILE A 73 -4.86 -6.12 -3.55
N ILE A 74 -3.64 -6.23 -4.09
CA ILE A 74 -2.56 -5.27 -3.82
C ILE A 74 -2.84 -3.92 -4.46
N ARG A 75 -3.27 -3.92 -5.73
CA ARG A 75 -3.69 -2.68 -6.41
C ARG A 75 -4.79 -1.96 -5.61
N ALA A 76 -5.76 -2.71 -5.09
CA ALA A 76 -6.88 -2.15 -4.31
C ALA A 76 -6.43 -1.63 -2.93
N ALA A 77 -5.52 -2.34 -2.27
CA ALA A 77 -4.93 -1.88 -1.02
C ALA A 77 -4.14 -0.58 -1.21
N ALA A 78 -3.33 -0.50 -2.28
CA ALA A 78 -2.62 0.71 -2.65
C ALA A 78 -3.58 1.87 -2.97
N ALA A 79 -4.63 1.64 -3.77
CA ALA A 79 -5.63 2.65 -4.08
C ALA A 79 -6.27 3.26 -2.82
N ARG A 80 -6.66 2.42 -1.85
CA ARG A 80 -7.24 2.87 -0.58
C ARG A 80 -6.28 3.76 0.22
N ILE A 81 -5.01 3.38 0.30
CA ILE A 81 -4.02 4.15 1.06
C ILE A 81 -3.66 5.44 0.33
N ILE A 82 -3.49 5.41 -0.99
CA ILE A 82 -3.23 6.61 -1.78
C ILE A 82 -4.38 7.60 -1.62
N MET A 83 -5.64 7.15 -1.72
CA MET A 83 -6.81 8.01 -1.52
C MET A 83 -6.85 8.63 -0.11
N LYS A 84 -6.49 7.85 0.91
CA LYS A 84 -6.57 8.28 2.30
C LYS A 84 -5.43 9.21 2.71
N ASP A 85 -4.20 8.87 2.32
CA ASP A 85 -2.98 9.44 2.88
C ASP A 85 -2.19 10.28 1.84
N PHE A 86 -2.45 10.12 0.54
CA PHE A 86 -1.68 10.74 -0.56
C PHE A 86 -2.55 11.31 -1.70
N ILE A 87 -3.78 11.75 -1.41
CA ILE A 87 -4.76 12.10 -2.46
C ILE A 87 -4.25 13.18 -3.44
N ASN A 88 -3.54 14.19 -2.93
CA ASN A 88 -3.01 15.27 -3.77
C ASN A 88 -1.94 14.78 -4.74
N GLU A 89 -1.13 13.81 -4.32
CA GLU A 89 -0.02 13.25 -5.10
C GLU A 89 -0.50 12.16 -6.06
N GLY A 90 -1.46 11.34 -5.63
CA GLY A 90 -1.91 10.17 -6.35
C GLY A 90 -3.17 10.32 -7.19
N MET A 91 -3.79 11.50 -7.24
CA MET A 91 -5.04 11.74 -7.97
C MET A 91 -4.97 11.25 -9.42
N GLU A 92 -3.90 11.59 -10.14
CA GLU A 92 -3.76 11.20 -11.55
C GLU A 92 -3.55 9.70 -11.72
N SER A 93 -2.79 9.07 -10.83
CA SER A 93 -2.56 7.62 -10.83
C SER A 93 -3.83 6.85 -10.49
N LEU A 94 -4.67 7.36 -9.58
CA LEU A 94 -5.99 6.83 -9.26
C LEU A 94 -6.97 6.93 -10.45
N LYS A 95 -7.00 8.09 -11.14
CA LYS A 95 -7.81 8.26 -12.37
C LYS A 95 -7.34 7.34 -13.48
N TRP A 96 -6.03 7.14 -13.62
CA TRP A 96 -5.48 6.22 -14.61
C TRP A 96 -5.91 4.79 -14.32
N ALA A 97 -5.78 4.33 -13.06
CA ALA A 97 -6.22 3.01 -12.63
C ALA A 97 -7.73 2.79 -12.86
N LEU A 98 -8.58 3.79 -12.58
CA LEU A 98 -10.02 3.69 -12.84
C LEU A 98 -10.35 3.41 -14.31
N LYS A 99 -9.56 3.96 -15.24
CA LYS A 99 -9.79 3.85 -16.68
C LYS A 99 -9.20 2.58 -17.30
N HIS A 100 -8.13 2.04 -16.71
CA HIS A 100 -7.34 0.98 -17.35
C HIS A 100 -7.32 -0.34 -16.58
N ASP A 101 -7.76 -0.37 -15.32
CA ASP A 101 -7.86 -1.61 -14.55
C ASP A 101 -9.16 -2.35 -14.87
N ASP A 102 -9.04 -3.63 -15.27
CA ASP A 102 -10.15 -4.49 -15.64
C ASP A 102 -10.70 -5.33 -14.47
N SER A 103 -10.05 -5.27 -13.30
CA SER A 103 -10.47 -6.05 -12.14
C SER A 103 -11.74 -5.48 -11.52
N VAL A 104 -12.75 -6.34 -11.36
CA VAL A 104 -14.00 -6.03 -10.63
C VAL A 104 -13.71 -5.48 -9.23
N LEU A 105 -12.69 -6.01 -8.55
CA LEU A 105 -12.30 -5.54 -7.22
C LEU A 105 -11.79 -4.11 -7.26
N MET A 106 -11.00 -3.75 -8.28
CA MET A 106 -10.44 -2.42 -8.44
C MET A 106 -11.51 -1.40 -8.81
N VAL A 107 -12.35 -1.73 -9.79
CA VAL A 107 -13.49 -0.89 -10.17
C VAL A 107 -14.41 -0.65 -8.98
N LYS A 108 -14.73 -1.69 -8.21
CA LYS A 108 -15.52 -1.56 -6.98
C LYS A 108 -14.80 -0.67 -5.96
N THR A 109 -13.52 -0.92 -5.68
CA THR A 109 -12.75 -0.15 -4.70
C THR A 109 -12.74 1.33 -5.05
N LEU A 110 -12.45 1.69 -6.30
CA LEU A 110 -12.38 3.10 -6.73
C LEU A 110 -13.76 3.79 -6.73
N ARG A 111 -14.84 3.05 -7.03
CA ARG A 111 -16.22 3.56 -6.91
C ARG A 111 -16.63 3.75 -5.45
N ASP A 112 -16.36 2.77 -4.58
CA ASP A 112 -16.70 2.79 -3.15
C ASP A 112 -15.95 3.91 -2.43
N LEU A 113 -14.72 4.21 -2.87
CA LEU A 113 -13.93 5.33 -2.36
C LEU A 113 -14.51 6.70 -2.69
N LYS A 114 -15.62 6.77 -3.45
CA LYS A 114 -16.19 8.00 -4.00
C LYS A 114 -15.07 8.88 -4.54
N LEU A 115 -14.52 8.55 -5.70
CA LEU A 115 -13.98 9.63 -6.52
C LEU A 115 -15.12 10.64 -6.69
N ILE A 116 -15.12 11.66 -5.82
CA ILE A 116 -15.88 12.89 -5.90
C ILE A 116 -15.32 13.56 -7.15
N ILE A 117 -15.78 13.04 -8.27
CA ILE A 117 -15.81 13.69 -9.55
C ILE A 117 -17.30 13.66 -9.88
N GLU A 118 -18.08 14.38 -9.07
CA GLU A 118 -19.24 15.03 -9.65
C GLU A 118 -18.70 16.03 -10.66
N GLU A 119 -19.38 16.05 -11.81
CA GLU A 119 -19.08 16.77 -13.05
C GLU A 119 -18.66 18.23 -12.86
#